data_AF-K7E8I5-F1
#
_entry.id   AF-K7E8I5-F1
#
_cell.length_a   1.000
_cell.length_b   1.000
_cell.length_c   1.000
_cell.angle_alpha   90.00
_cell.angle_beta   90.00
_cell.angle_gamma   90.00
#
_symmetry.space_group_name_H-M   'P 1'
#
loop_
_entity.id
_entity.type
_entity.pdbx_description
1 polymer ?
#
loop_
_entity_poly.entity_id
_entity_poly.type
_entity_poly.pdbx_seq_one_letter_code
_entity_poly.pdbx_strand_id
1 'polypeptide(L)'
;MNSLEQDIDLKALKLCDPNIIDITDFTGQVVLYTFIPDMQQWDKTSNDGILFVYKRSTAPCYGFTIATQPDIFCLIEPVNRDLEFQLDEPCILYRNSNGEFAF
;
A
#
# COMPACT_ATOMS: atom_id res chain seq x y z
N MET A 1 -12.89 12.79 2.23
CA MET A 1 -13.76 11.60 2.21
C MET A 1 -14.96 11.89 3.09
N ASN A 2 -16.18 11.59 2.64
CA ASN A 2 -17.32 11.64 3.57
C ASN A 2 -17.31 10.37 4.46
N SER A 3 -18.02 10.39 5.58
CA SER A 3 -17.97 9.30 6.56
C SER A 3 -18.47 7.95 6.03
N LEU A 4 -19.33 7.96 5.00
CA LEU A 4 -19.90 6.75 4.40
C LEU A 4 -18.88 6.04 3.48
N GLU A 5 -18.13 6.80 2.69
CA GLU A 5 -17.05 6.27 1.84
C GLU A 5 -15.97 5.61 2.68
N GLN A 6 -15.53 6.28 3.75
CA GLN A 6 -14.51 5.75 4.64
C GLN A 6 -14.95 4.45 5.34
N ASP A 7 -16.24 4.31 5.68
CA ASP A 7 -16.79 3.08 6.24
C ASP A 7 -16.80 1.92 5.23
N ILE A 8 -17.05 2.22 3.94
CA ILE A 8 -17.02 1.22 2.86
C ILE A 8 -15.58 0.78 2.62
N ASP A 9 -14.66 1.73 2.50
CA ASP A 9 -13.24 1.45 2.29
C ASP A 9 -12.64 0.67 3.46
N LEU A 10 -12.96 1.04 4.70
CA LEU A 10 -12.49 0.30 5.88
C LEU A 10 -13.03 -1.14 5.90
N LYS A 11 -14.30 -1.35 5.51
CA LYS A 11 -14.86 -2.70 5.39
C LYS A 11 -14.17 -3.50 4.29
N ALA A 12 -13.91 -2.89 3.15
CA ALA A 12 -13.16 -3.46 2.05
C ALA A 12 -11.75 -3.87 2.48
N LEU A 13 -10.99 -2.99 3.11
CA LEU A 13 -9.64 -3.28 3.59
C LEU A 13 -9.62 -4.38 4.66
N LYS A 14 -10.64 -4.44 5.52
CA LYS A 14 -10.80 -5.52 6.52
C LYS A 14 -11.02 -6.90 5.90
N LEU A 15 -11.49 -6.99 4.65
CA LEU A 15 -11.57 -8.27 3.93
C LEU A 15 -10.18 -8.79 3.57
N CYS A 16 -9.20 -7.90 3.39
CA CYS A 16 -7.81 -8.26 3.15
C CYS A 16 -7.03 -8.52 4.44
N ASP A 17 -7.16 -7.64 5.43
CA ASP A 17 -6.54 -7.80 6.75
C ASP A 17 -7.54 -7.49 7.87
N PRO A 18 -8.08 -8.53 8.55
CA PRO A 18 -9.01 -8.37 9.65
C PRO A 18 -8.47 -7.57 10.84
N ASN A 19 -7.14 -7.41 10.95
CA ASN A 19 -6.52 -6.66 12.04
C ASN A 19 -6.55 -5.16 11.80
N ILE A 20 -6.94 -4.68 10.60
CA ILE A 20 -7.07 -3.24 10.36
C ILE A 20 -8.18 -2.67 11.25
N ILE A 21 -7.83 -1.64 12.02
CA ILE A 21 -8.77 -0.98 12.94
C ILE A 21 -9.17 0.40 12.47
N ASP A 22 -8.33 1.07 11.68
CA ASP A 22 -8.57 2.45 11.25
C ASP A 22 -7.77 2.80 9.98
N ILE A 23 -8.30 3.72 9.17
CA ILE A 23 -7.59 4.34 8.04
C ILE A 23 -7.04 5.67 8.53
N THR A 24 -5.72 5.81 8.54
CA THR A 24 -5.06 7.02 9.05
C THR A 24 -4.89 8.09 7.98
N ASP A 25 -4.67 7.68 6.72
CA ASP A 25 -4.55 8.60 5.59
C ASP A 25 -4.78 7.88 4.25
N PHE A 26 -5.00 8.64 3.18
CA PHE A 26 -5.14 8.11 1.82
C PHE A 26 -4.65 9.14 0.78
N THR A 27 -4.29 8.65 -0.40
CA THR A 27 -3.83 9.49 -1.52
C THR A 27 -4.87 9.62 -2.63
N GLY A 28 -4.55 10.38 -3.68
CA GLY A 28 -5.19 10.20 -4.98
C GLY A 28 -4.79 8.87 -5.66
N GLN A 29 -5.02 8.79 -6.96
CA GLN A 29 -4.65 7.63 -7.76
C GLN A 29 -3.12 7.49 -7.87
N VAL A 30 -2.62 6.28 -7.62
CA VAL A 30 -1.22 5.89 -7.71
C VAL A 30 -1.08 4.65 -8.58
N VAL A 31 0.10 4.48 -9.16
CA VAL A 31 0.48 3.30 -9.93
C VAL A 31 1.72 2.72 -9.29
N LEU A 32 1.70 1.42 -9.05
CA LEU A 32 2.87 0.71 -8.52
C LEU A 32 3.75 0.18 -9.65
N TYR A 33 5.04 0.42 -9.52
CA TYR A 33 6.09 -0.23 -10.32
C TYR A 33 6.94 -1.11 -9.42
N THR A 34 7.41 -2.23 -9.98
CA THR A 34 8.31 -3.17 -9.27
C THR A 34 9.60 -3.34 -10.03
N PHE A 35 10.71 -3.48 -9.32
CA PHE A 35 12.01 -3.68 -9.94
C PHE A 35 12.23 -5.17 -10.25
N ILE A 36 12.61 -5.49 -11.49
CA ILE A 36 12.99 -6.84 -11.92
C ILE A 36 14.52 -6.93 -11.92
N PRO A 37 15.16 -7.58 -10.92
CA PRO A 37 16.62 -7.58 -10.79
C PRO A 37 17.34 -8.23 -11.97
N ASP A 38 16.80 -9.34 -12.49
CA ASP A 38 17.39 -10.11 -13.59
C ASP A 38 17.49 -9.32 -14.90
N MET A 39 16.54 -8.41 -15.12
CA MET A 39 16.48 -7.56 -16.32
C MET A 39 16.99 -6.14 -16.05
N GLN A 40 17.32 -5.81 -14.80
CA GLN A 40 17.69 -4.48 -14.33
C GLN A 40 16.72 -3.38 -14.80
N GLN A 41 15.42 -3.69 -14.80
CA GLN A 41 14.39 -2.79 -15.31
C GLN A 41 13.20 -2.70 -14.37
N TRP A 42 12.45 -1.63 -14.53
CA TRP A 42 11.19 -1.43 -13.83
C TRP A 42 10.04 -1.95 -14.67
N ASP A 43 9.11 -2.65 -14.03
CA ASP A 43 7.88 -3.12 -14.66
C ASP A 43 6.66 -2.45 -14.02
N LYS A 44 5.74 -2.00 -14.88
CA LYS A 44 4.49 -1.37 -14.44
C LYS A 44 3.54 -2.47 -14.03
N THR A 45 3.14 -2.48 -12.77
CA THR A 45 2.14 -3.46 -12.32
C THR A 45 0.74 -3.05 -12.78
N SER A 46 -0.21 -3.98 -12.71
CA SER A 46 -1.64 -3.68 -12.89
C SER A 46 -2.26 -2.95 -11.70
N ASN A 47 -1.49 -2.71 -10.63
CA ASN A 47 -1.98 -2.05 -9.42
C ASN A 47 -2.01 -0.55 -9.65
N ASP A 48 -3.15 -0.08 -10.16
CA ASP A 48 -3.50 1.31 -10.36
C ASP A 48 -4.73 1.64 -9.48
N GLY A 49 -4.52 2.38 -8.40
CA GLY A 49 -5.50 2.48 -7.33
C GLY A 49 -5.22 3.58 -6.32
N ILE A 50 -5.86 3.48 -5.16
CA ILE A 50 -5.67 4.42 -4.05
C ILE A 50 -4.70 3.81 -3.05
N LEU A 51 -3.68 4.56 -2.63
CA LEU A 51 -2.85 4.18 -1.50
C LEU A 51 -3.56 4.55 -0.20
N PHE A 52 -3.78 3.55 0.65
CA PHE A 52 -4.31 3.71 1.99
C PHE A 52 -3.22 3.44 3.01
N VAL A 53 -3.08 4.33 3.99
CA VAL A 53 -2.29 4.10 5.20
C VAL A 53 -3.26 3.74 6.32
N TYR A 54 -2.99 2.66 7.03
CA TYR A 54 -3.89 2.12 8.04
C TYR A 54 -3.19 1.70 9.32
N LYS A 55 -3.98 1.62 10.39
CA LYS A 55 -3.58 1.12 11.69
C LYS A 55 -4.12 -0.28 11.91
N ARG A 56 -3.34 -1.12 12.59
CA ARG A 56 -3.66 -2.51 12.94
C ARG A 56 -3.76 -2.70 14.44
N SER A 57 -4.52 -3.72 14.86
CA SER A 57 -4.65 -4.16 16.25
C SER A 57 -3.45 -4.97 16.75
N THR A 58 -2.60 -5.46 15.83
CA THR A 58 -1.44 -6.31 16.10
C THR A 58 -0.18 -5.74 15.44
N ALA A 59 1.00 -6.15 15.92
CA ALA A 59 2.26 -5.74 15.31
C ALA A 59 2.46 -6.41 13.93
N PRO A 60 3.07 -5.72 12.95
CA PRO A 60 3.36 -4.28 12.93
C PRO A 60 2.06 -3.46 12.94
N CYS A 61 1.99 -2.44 13.79
CA CYS A 61 0.74 -1.71 14.09
C CYS A 61 0.31 -0.73 12.99
N TYR A 62 1.15 -0.54 11.97
CA TYR A 62 0.89 0.33 10.84
C TYR A 62 1.25 -0.42 9.56
N GLY A 63 0.56 -0.09 8.48
CA GLY A 63 0.77 -0.64 7.16
C GLY A 63 0.21 0.29 6.10
N PHE A 64 0.53 0.00 4.85
CA PHE A 64 -0.13 0.61 3.71
C PHE A 64 -0.53 -0.44 2.68
N THR A 65 -1.44 -0.07 1.78
CA THR A 65 -1.89 -0.90 0.67
C THR A 65 -2.28 -0.03 -0.50
N ILE A 66 -2.14 -0.55 -1.70
CA ILE A 66 -2.70 0.05 -2.92
C ILE A 66 -3.92 -0.79 -3.28
N ALA A 67 -5.10 -0.17 -3.24
CA ALA A 67 -6.36 -0.85 -3.54
C ALA A 67 -6.88 -0.44 -4.92
N THR A 68 -7.04 -1.43 -5.79
CA THR A 68 -7.68 -1.29 -7.11
C THR A 68 -9.19 -1.54 -6.97
N GLN A 69 -10.04 -0.74 -7.62
CA GLN A 69 -11.48 -1.02 -7.70
C GLN A 69 -11.77 -1.84 -8.98
N PRO A 70 -12.67 -2.84 -8.97
CA PRO A 70 -13.45 -3.39 -7.84
C PRO A 70 -12.77 -4.59 -7.15
N ASP A 71 -11.73 -5.17 -7.74
CA ASP A 71 -10.99 -6.28 -7.16
C ASP A 71 -9.96 -5.72 -6.18
N ILE A 72 -10.21 -5.89 -4.89
CA ILE A 72 -9.27 -5.47 -3.85
C ILE A 72 -8.10 -6.46 -3.85
N PHE A 73 -7.17 -6.28 -4.78
CA PHE A 73 -5.86 -6.91 -4.70
C PHE A 73 -5.06 -6.15 -3.66
N CYS A 74 -4.95 -6.71 -2.46
CA CYS A 74 -4.24 -6.07 -1.37
C CYS A 74 -2.76 -6.42 -1.41
N LEU A 75 -1.95 -5.54 -2.00
CA LEU A 75 -0.55 -5.47 -1.63
C LEU A 75 -0.48 -4.93 -0.19
N ILE A 76 -0.21 -5.81 0.78
CA ILE A 76 -0.08 -5.43 2.18
C ILE A 76 1.40 -5.19 2.47
N GLU A 77 1.77 -3.93 2.66
CA GLU A 77 3.12 -3.58 3.04
C GLU A 77 3.17 -3.17 4.53
N PRO A 78 3.74 -4.02 5.40
CA PRO A 78 3.86 -3.71 6.82
C PRO A 78 4.87 -2.58 7.04
N VAL A 79 4.47 -1.56 7.81
CA VAL A 79 5.42 -0.53 8.28
C VAL A 79 6.20 -1.09 9.46
N ASN A 80 7.38 -1.62 9.17
CA ASN A 80 8.34 -2.15 10.14
C ASN A 80 9.69 -1.41 10.04
N ARG A 81 10.70 -1.86 10.79
CA ARG A 81 12.02 -1.19 10.83
C ARG A 81 12.88 -1.44 9.59
N ASP A 82 12.55 -2.46 8.82
CA ASP A 82 13.28 -2.89 7.62
C ASP A 82 12.71 -2.23 6.36
N LEU A 83 11.59 -1.51 6.48
CA LEU A 83 11.00 -0.72 5.42
C LEU A 83 11.77 0.59 5.25
N GLU A 84 12.41 0.75 4.10
CA GLU A 84 13.18 1.93 3.73
C GLU A 84 12.42 2.74 2.68
N PHE A 85 12.43 4.07 2.83
CA PHE A 85 11.80 5.00 1.89
C PHE A 85 12.80 6.01 1.35
N GLN A 86 12.68 6.31 0.06
CA GLN A 86 13.31 7.44 -0.59
C GLN A 86 12.25 8.23 -1.34
N LEU A 87 12.17 9.52 -1.05
CA LEU A 87 11.29 10.43 -1.76
C LEU A 87 12.03 10.96 -3.00
N ASP A 88 11.45 10.74 -4.17
CA ASP A 88 11.90 11.30 -5.45
C ASP A 88 10.69 11.99 -6.10
N GLU A 89 10.32 13.16 -5.57
CA GLU A 89 9.05 13.81 -5.90
C GLU A 89 8.81 13.90 -7.42
N PRO A 90 7.64 13.46 -7.91
CA PRO A 90 6.42 13.15 -7.17
C PRO A 90 6.26 11.68 -6.72
N CYS A 91 7.32 10.86 -6.83
CA CYS A 91 7.29 9.41 -6.58
C CYS A 91 7.87 9.05 -5.20
N ILE A 92 7.43 7.90 -4.67
CA ILE A 92 7.96 7.31 -3.43
C ILE A 92 8.58 5.98 -3.80
N LEU A 93 9.91 5.90 -3.76
CA LEU A 93 10.63 4.64 -3.84
C LEU A 93 10.65 4.01 -2.44
N TYR A 94 10.30 2.74 -2.34
CA TYR A 94 10.45 1.98 -1.11
C TYR A 94 11.11 0.63 -1.34
N ARG A 95 11.74 0.13 -0.28
CA ARG A 95 12.28 -1.22 -0.20
C ARG A 95 11.62 -1.94 0.97
N ASN A 96 10.93 -3.04 0.70
CA ASN A 96 10.27 -3.81 1.75
C ASN A 96 11.26 -4.73 2.49
N SER A 97 10.77 -5.42 3.53
CA SER A 97 11.58 -6.32 4.36
C SER A 97 12.10 -7.57 3.61
N ASN A 98 11.52 -7.90 2.45
CA ASN A 98 12.02 -8.96 1.57
C ASN A 98 13.18 -8.47 0.68
N GLY A 99 13.49 -7.18 0.74
CA GLY A 99 14.51 -6.53 -0.07
C GLY A 99 14.05 -6.18 -1.48
N GLU A 100 12.74 -6.26 -1.76
CA GLU A 100 12.13 -5.90 -3.04
C GLU A 100 11.97 -4.39 -3.14
N PHE A 101 12.18 -3.83 -4.34
CA PHE A 101 12.05 -2.40 -4.60
C PHE A 101 10.79 -2.10 -5.41
N ALA A 102 10.11 -1.02 -5.02
CA ALA A 102 8.92 -0.53 -5.68
C ALA A 102 8.86 1.01 -5.69
N PHE A 103 8.35 1.61 -6.76
CA PHE A 103 8.14 3.06 -6.88
C PHE A 103 6.73 3.41 -7.37
#